data_AF-A0A6M1TUX4-F1
#
_entry.id   AF-A0A6M1TUX4-F1
#
_cell.length_a   1.000
_cell.length_b   1.000
_cell.length_c   1.000
_cell.angle_alpha   90.00
_cell.angle_beta   90.00
_cell.angle_gamma   90.00
#
_symmetry.space_group_name_H-M   'P 1'
#
loop_
_entity.id
_entity.type
_entity.pdbx_description
1 polymer ?
#
loop_
_entity_poly.entity_id
_entity_poly.type
_entity_poly.pdbx_seq_one_letter_code
_entity_poly.pdbx_strand_id
1 'polypeptide(L)'
;MTASRWTTIYLVTGGILAAILAALIASVPRTEDGIDWFAPLIPGGWMAWTFPVALFFFVIACLLILFTLLAIRFPETPRRGVLRIETTRGDRLFISLLGSAFLCVGWLFFFGAPLWGALIGCLIYAAAVFRWV
;
A
#
# COMPACT_ATOMS: atom_id res chain seq x y z
N MET A 1 -11.75 -29.80 -13.03
CA MET A 1 -10.97 -28.70 -12.42
C MET A 1 -9.82 -28.39 -13.36
N THR A 2 -9.92 -27.33 -14.15
CA THR A 2 -8.87 -26.94 -15.10
C THR A 2 -7.57 -26.68 -14.33
N ALA A 3 -6.44 -27.19 -14.84
CA ALA A 3 -5.13 -26.87 -14.28
C ALA A 3 -4.92 -25.35 -14.40
N SER A 4 -5.17 -24.63 -13.31
CA SER A 4 -5.02 -23.17 -13.29
C SER A 4 -3.57 -22.84 -13.61
N ARG A 5 -3.35 -22.10 -14.70
CA ARG A 5 -2.03 -21.64 -15.13
C ARG A 5 -1.63 -20.44 -14.29
N TRP A 6 -1.34 -20.67 -13.01
CA TRP A 6 -0.94 -19.65 -12.05
C TRP A 6 0.21 -18.78 -12.54
N THR A 7 1.17 -19.36 -13.29
CA THR A 7 2.23 -18.61 -13.97
C THR A 7 1.68 -17.54 -14.91
N THR A 8 0.67 -17.86 -15.73
CA THR A 8 0.03 -16.89 -16.62
C THR A 8 -0.68 -15.79 -15.83
N ILE A 9 -1.36 -16.14 -14.75
CA ILE A 9 -2.03 -15.15 -13.88
C ILE A 9 -0.99 -14.18 -13.29
N TYR A 10 0.10 -14.69 -12.72
CA TYR A 10 1.16 -13.86 -12.15
C TYR A 10 1.82 -12.96 -13.20
N LEU A 11 2.11 -13.48 -14.38
CA LEU A 11 2.73 -12.71 -15.47
C LEU A 11 1.80 -11.63 -15.99
N VAL A 12 0.51 -11.93 -16.20
CA VAL A 12 -0.48 -10.95 -16.69
C VAL A 12 -0.70 -9.87 -15.63
N THR A 13 -0.96 -10.25 -14.38
CA THR A 13 -1.16 -9.28 -13.30
C THR A 13 0.08 -8.43 -13.07
N GLY A 14 1.27 -9.04 -13.01
CA GLY A 14 2.54 -8.32 -12.88
C GLY A 14 2.81 -7.38 -14.05
N GLY A 15 2.52 -7.81 -15.27
CA GLY A 15 2.64 -6.99 -16.48
C GLY A 15 1.71 -5.78 -16.48
N ILE A 16 0.44 -5.97 -16.08
CA ILE A 16 -0.53 -4.86 -15.94
C ILE A 16 -0.05 -3.87 -14.88
N LEU A 17 0.37 -4.34 -13.71
CA LEU A 17 0.86 -3.47 -12.64
C LEU A 17 2.12 -2.70 -13.06
N ALA A 18 3.05 -3.36 -13.74
CA ALA A 18 4.24 -2.72 -14.28
C ALA A 18 3.91 -1.66 -15.35
N ALA A 19 2.94 -1.94 -16.23
CA ALA A 19 2.47 -0.98 -17.22
C ALA A 19 1.81 0.24 -16.58
N ILE A 20 0.99 0.04 -15.54
CA ILE A 20 0.40 1.14 -14.75
C ILE A 20 1.49 1.97 -14.07
N LEU A 21 2.48 1.32 -13.45
CA LEU A 21 3.60 2.03 -12.81
C LEU A 21 4.41 2.83 -13.83
N ALA A 22 4.70 2.25 -15.00
CA ALA A 22 5.40 2.94 -16.07
C ALA A 22 4.60 4.15 -16.59
N ALA A 23 3.28 4.01 -16.76
CA ALA A 23 2.40 5.12 -17.12
C ALA A 23 2.39 6.22 -16.06
N LEU A 24 2.41 5.86 -14.78
CA LEU A 24 2.45 6.79 -13.64
C LEU A 24 3.79 7.53 -13.53
N ILE A 25 4.91 6.88 -13.86
CA ILE A 25 6.21 7.54 -13.97
C ILE A 25 6.27 8.44 -15.23
N ALA A 26 5.64 8.00 -16.32
CA ALA A 26 5.59 8.77 -17.56
C ALA A 26 4.73 10.04 -17.44
N SER A 27 3.74 10.05 -16.54
CA SER A 27 2.89 11.21 -16.29
C SER A 27 3.48 12.25 -15.34
N VAL A 28 4.67 12.01 -14.77
CA VAL A 28 5.33 13.00 -13.88
C VAL A 28 5.70 14.25 -14.69
N PRO A 29 5.29 15.46 -14.24
CA PRO A 29 5.62 16.70 -14.91
C PRO A 29 7.13 16.89 -15.06
N ARG A 30 7.54 17.45 -16.21
CA ARG A 30 8.94 17.77 -16.49
C ARG A 30 9.04 19.26 -16.78
N THR A 31 9.89 19.94 -16.03
CA THR A 31 10.25 21.36 -16.19
C THR A 31 11.59 21.48 -16.90
N GLU A 32 12.00 22.69 -17.26
CA GLU A 32 13.31 22.95 -17.89
C GLU A 32 14.49 22.49 -17.02
N ASP A 33 14.31 22.49 -15.70
CA ASP A 33 15.30 22.06 -14.71
C ASP A 33 15.31 20.53 -14.44
N GLY A 34 14.34 19.78 -14.98
CA GLY A 34 14.27 18.32 -14.83
C GLY A 34 12.89 17.77 -14.46
N ILE A 35 12.86 16.63 -13.76
CA ILE A 35 11.62 15.98 -13.34
C ILE A 35 11.14 16.60 -12.02
N ASP A 36 9.91 17.13 -12.01
CA ASP A 36 9.29 17.65 -10.81
C ASP A 36 8.41 16.57 -10.14
N TRP A 37 8.97 15.91 -9.14
CA TRP A 37 8.31 14.83 -8.40
C TRP A 37 7.17 15.32 -7.51
N PHE A 38 7.15 16.59 -7.11
CA PHE A 38 6.17 17.12 -6.17
C PHE A 38 5.12 18.00 -6.85
N ALA A 39 5.29 18.31 -8.14
CA ALA A 39 4.26 18.93 -8.94
C ALA A 39 2.97 18.07 -8.98
N PRO A 40 1.79 18.71 -9.00
CA PRO A 40 0.54 18.04 -9.30
C PRO A 40 0.56 17.43 -10.72
N LEU A 41 0.20 16.15 -10.82
CA LEU A 41 0.03 15.40 -12.06
C LEU A 41 -1.12 15.93 -12.92
N ILE A 42 -2.14 16.50 -12.29
CA ILE A 42 -3.34 17.05 -12.95
C ILE A 42 -3.45 18.53 -12.57
N PRO A 43 -3.12 19.45 -13.49
CA PRO A 43 -3.30 20.88 -13.28
C PRO A 43 -4.77 21.22 -13.04
N GLY A 44 -5.07 21.95 -11.96
CA GLY A 44 -6.44 22.33 -11.62
C GLY A 44 -7.31 21.19 -11.06
N GLY A 45 -6.72 20.05 -10.70
CA GLY A 45 -7.43 18.97 -10.02
C GLY A 45 -7.97 19.39 -8.64
N TRP A 46 -9.06 18.74 -8.20
CA TRP A 46 -9.68 19.00 -6.89
C TRP A 46 -8.78 18.64 -5.70
N MET A 47 -7.82 17.74 -5.92
CA MET A 47 -6.80 17.34 -4.96
C MET A 47 -5.43 17.48 -5.62
N ALA A 48 -4.43 17.89 -4.84
CA ALA A 48 -3.04 17.90 -5.26
C ALA A 48 -2.53 16.46 -5.43
N TRP A 49 -2.81 15.87 -6.59
CA TRP A 49 -2.34 14.55 -6.98
C TRP A 49 -0.88 14.64 -7.38
N THR A 50 0.03 14.47 -6.42
CA THR A 50 1.46 14.41 -6.70
C THR A 50 1.89 12.97 -6.97
N PHE A 51 3.08 12.79 -7.56
CA PHE A 51 3.62 11.44 -7.80
C PHE A 51 3.72 10.60 -6.51
N PRO A 52 4.25 11.11 -5.38
CA PRO A 52 4.28 10.35 -4.12
C PRO A 52 2.90 9.89 -3.65
N VAL A 53 1.86 10.73 -3.79
CA VAL A 53 0.49 10.37 -3.41
C VAL A 53 -0.05 9.27 -4.33
N ALA A 54 0.12 9.42 -5.64
CA ALA A 54 -0.34 8.43 -6.61
C ALA A 54 0.40 7.08 -6.43
N LEU A 55 1.71 7.12 -6.13
CA LEU A 55 2.52 5.95 -5.83
C LEU A 55 2.04 5.23 -4.56
N PHE A 56 1.67 5.97 -3.51
CA PHE A 56 1.09 5.38 -2.29
C PHE A 56 -0.17 4.58 -2.60
N PHE A 57 -1.13 5.16 -3.34
CA PHE A 57 -2.34 4.43 -3.72
C PHE A 57 -2.08 3.27 -4.66
N PHE A 58 -1.09 3.38 -5.55
CA PHE A 58 -0.63 2.27 -6.37
C PHE A 58 -0.10 1.10 -5.52
N VAL A 59 0.68 1.38 -4.47
CA VAL A 59 1.14 0.36 -3.52
C VAL A 59 -0.03 -0.31 -2.80
N ILE A 60 -1.03 0.47 -2.34
CA ILE A 60 -2.25 -0.09 -1.74
C ILE A 60 -2.98 -1.01 -2.72
N ALA A 61 -3.16 -0.59 -3.97
CA ALA A 61 -3.78 -1.42 -5.01
C ALA A 61 -3.00 -2.73 -5.25
N CYS A 62 -1.66 -2.66 -5.30
CA CYS A 62 -0.80 -3.83 -5.43
C CYS A 62 -0.96 -4.79 -4.25
N LEU A 63 -1.03 -4.27 -3.01
CA LEU A 63 -1.23 -5.07 -1.81
C LEU A 63 -2.59 -5.78 -1.85
N LEU A 64 -3.66 -5.07 -2.22
CA LEU A 64 -5.00 -5.66 -2.35
C LEU A 64 -5.00 -6.81 -3.37
N ILE A 65 -4.45 -6.57 -4.57
CA ILE A 65 -4.35 -7.59 -5.62
C ILE A 65 -3.53 -8.80 -5.15
N LEU A 66 -2.38 -8.55 -4.51
CA LEU A 66 -1.52 -9.61 -3.97
C LEU A 66 -2.28 -10.46 -2.95
N PHE A 67 -2.96 -9.85 -1.99
CA PHE A 67 -3.73 -10.58 -0.98
C PHE A 67 -4.92 -11.32 -1.58
N THR A 68 -5.60 -10.76 -2.58
CA THR A 68 -6.65 -11.46 -3.32
C THR A 68 -6.10 -12.70 -4.03
N LEU A 69 -4.99 -12.58 -4.76
CA LEU A 69 -4.35 -13.72 -5.42
C LEU A 69 -3.87 -14.77 -4.42
N LEU A 70 -3.33 -14.33 -3.28
CA LEU A 70 -2.87 -15.22 -2.22
C LEU A 70 -4.04 -15.99 -1.59
N ALA A 71 -5.16 -15.33 -1.31
CA ALA A 71 -6.36 -15.94 -0.75
C ALA A 71 -6.99 -16.97 -1.72
N ILE A 72 -7.01 -16.69 -3.03
CA ILE A 72 -7.50 -17.65 -4.03
C ILE A 72 -6.54 -18.85 -4.15
N ARG A 73 -5.22 -18.62 -4.07
CA ARG A 73 -4.22 -19.70 -4.24
C ARG A 73 -4.11 -20.59 -3.01
N PHE A 74 -4.11 -19.99 -1.84
CA PHE A 74 -3.86 -20.62 -0.54
C PHE A 74 -4.98 -20.18 0.41
N PRO A 75 -6.09 -20.95 0.46
CA PRO A 75 -7.18 -20.69 1.37
C PRO A 75 -6.64 -20.59 2.80
N GLU A 76 -6.89 -19.46 3.44
CA GLU A 76 -6.36 -19.16 4.75
C GLU A 76 -7.29 -19.68 5.85
N THR A 77 -6.71 -20.35 6.85
CA THR A 77 -7.42 -20.71 8.08
C THR A 77 -7.38 -19.50 9.02
N PRO A 78 -8.53 -18.93 9.41
CA PRO A 78 -8.58 -17.80 10.34
C PRO A 78 -7.88 -18.16 11.66
N ARG A 79 -7.13 -17.20 12.22
CA ARG A 79 -6.51 -17.35 13.54
C ARG A 79 -7.15 -16.37 14.50
N ARG A 80 -7.36 -16.81 15.75
CA ARG A 80 -7.78 -15.93 16.85
C ARG A 80 -6.55 -15.37 17.53
N GLY A 81 -6.23 -14.10 17.26
CA GLY A 81 -5.17 -13.37 17.93
C GLY A 81 -5.62 -12.75 19.25
N VAL A 82 -4.79 -11.83 19.77
CA VAL A 82 -5.02 -11.10 21.03
C VAL A 82 -6.32 -10.28 21.00
N LEU A 83 -6.74 -9.79 19.82
CA LEU A 83 -8.00 -9.06 19.65
C LEU A 83 -9.25 -9.94 19.79
N ARG A 84 -9.09 -11.26 19.95
CA ARG A 84 -10.18 -12.27 20.04
C ARG A 84 -11.15 -12.30 18.86
N ILE A 85 -10.84 -11.57 17.78
CA ILE A 85 -11.51 -11.62 16.49
C ILE A 85 -10.76 -12.62 15.62
N GLU A 86 -11.49 -13.32 14.74
CA GLU A 86 -10.86 -14.15 13.71
C GLU A 86 -10.26 -13.25 12.64
N THR A 87 -8.93 -13.28 12.52
CA THR A 87 -8.18 -12.42 11.59
C THR A 87 -7.55 -13.27 10.49
N THR A 88 -7.78 -12.84 9.25
CA THR A 88 -7.06 -13.31 8.07
C THR A 88 -5.72 -12.60 7.94
N ARG A 89 -4.89 -13.00 6.97
CA ARG A 89 -3.63 -12.29 6.68
C ARG A 89 -3.90 -10.90 6.13
N GLY A 90 -4.96 -10.74 5.32
CA GLY A 90 -5.42 -9.46 4.81
C GLY A 90 -5.88 -8.53 5.93
N ASP A 91 -6.64 -9.05 6.90
CA ASP A 91 -7.12 -8.25 8.04
C ASP A 91 -5.98 -7.70 8.89
N ARG A 92 -4.94 -8.51 9.15
CA ARG A 92 -3.73 -8.06 9.85
C ARG A 92 -3.02 -6.91 9.12
N LEU A 93 -2.87 -7.01 7.80
CA LEU A 93 -2.30 -5.91 7.02
C LEU A 93 -3.17 -4.64 7.14
N PHE A 94 -4.49 -4.77 6.96
CA PHE A 94 -5.40 -3.63 7.05
C PHE A 94 -5.33 -2.95 8.42
N ILE A 95 -5.34 -3.73 9.50
CA ILE A 95 -5.17 -3.22 10.88
C ILE A 95 -3.83 -2.49 11.01
N SER A 96 -2.74 -3.06 10.48
CA SER A 96 -1.42 -2.43 10.54
C SER A 96 -1.38 -1.09 9.80
N LEU A 97 -1.99 -1.00 8.61
CA LEU A 97 -2.06 0.24 7.81
C LEU A 97 -2.95 1.29 8.49
N LEU A 98 -4.12 0.89 8.97
CA LEU A 98 -5.06 1.77 9.65
C LEU A 98 -4.45 2.34 10.94
N GLY A 99 -3.85 1.50 11.78
CA GLY A 99 -3.19 1.95 13.00
C GLY A 99 -1.97 2.83 12.72
N SER A 100 -1.20 2.53 11.66
CA SER A 100 -0.10 3.39 11.20
C SER A 100 -0.58 4.78 10.78
N ALA A 101 -1.73 4.87 10.10
CA ALA A 101 -2.32 6.16 9.74
C ALA A 101 -2.64 7.01 10.99
N PHE A 102 -3.26 6.41 12.00
CA PHE A 102 -3.52 7.10 13.28
C PHE A 102 -2.22 7.50 14.00
N LEU A 103 -1.19 6.66 13.96
CA LEU A 103 0.11 6.96 14.56
C LEU A 103 0.78 8.16 13.88
N CYS A 104 0.75 8.22 12.54
CA CYS A 104 1.23 9.38 11.77
C CYS A 104 0.45 10.66 12.07
N VAL A 105 -0.89 10.59 12.16
CA VAL A 105 -1.73 11.74 12.50
C VAL A 105 -1.46 12.21 13.93
N GLY A 106 -1.37 11.30 14.89
CA GLY A 106 -1.01 11.62 16.26
C GLY A 106 0.37 12.26 16.35
N TRP A 107 1.35 11.74 15.63
CA TRP A 107 2.68 12.34 15.55
C TRP A 107 2.64 13.77 15.01
N LEU A 108 1.91 14.01 13.92
CA LEU A 108 1.75 15.35 13.35
C LEU A 108 1.13 16.32 14.36
N PHE A 109 0.14 15.87 15.13
CA PHE A 109 -0.50 16.69 16.15
C PHE A 109 0.46 17.10 17.28
N PHE A 110 1.32 16.20 17.76
CA PHE A 110 2.21 16.47 18.89
C PHE A 110 3.59 17.02 18.51
N PHE A 111 4.17 16.55 17.41
CA PHE A 111 5.56 16.82 17.03
C PHE A 111 5.70 17.51 15.66
N GLY A 112 4.67 17.48 14.81
CA GLY A 112 4.74 18.03 13.46
C GLY A 112 5.65 17.25 12.51
N ALA A 113 6.14 17.93 11.46
CA ALA A 113 7.07 17.35 10.50
C ALA A 113 8.53 17.51 10.96
N PRO A 114 9.45 16.59 10.60
CA PRO A 114 9.27 15.42 9.74
C PRO A 114 8.76 14.15 10.47
N LEU A 115 8.14 13.23 9.72
CA LEU A 115 7.48 12.03 10.28
C LEU A 115 8.41 10.82 10.51
N TRP A 116 9.74 10.98 10.45
CA TRP A 116 10.67 9.84 10.55
C TRP A 116 10.44 8.98 11.80
N GLY A 117 10.19 9.61 12.95
CA GLY A 117 9.88 8.89 14.18
C GLY A 117 8.54 8.15 14.12
N ALA A 118 7.52 8.75 13.48
CA ALA A 118 6.24 8.08 13.23
C ALA A 118 6.42 6.84 12.33
N LEU A 119 7.26 6.92 11.29
CA LEU A 119 7.53 5.79 10.40
C LEU A 119 8.17 4.61 11.14
N ILE A 120 9.14 4.87 12.01
CA ILE A 120 9.73 3.83 12.87
C ILE A 120 8.65 3.22 13.78
N GLY A 121 7.80 4.07 14.38
CA GLY A 121 6.65 3.63 15.16
C GLY A 121 5.68 2.74 14.39
N CYS A 122 5.40 3.08 13.12
CA CYS A 122 4.56 2.29 12.23
C CYS A 122 5.16 0.91 11.95
N LEU A 123 6.49 0.80 11.77
CA LEU A 123 7.16 -0.49 11.57
C LEU A 123 7.08 -1.38 12.82
N ILE A 124 7.29 -0.79 14.00
CA ILE A 124 7.16 -1.51 15.28
C ILE A 124 5.71 -1.96 15.48
N TYR A 125 4.74 -1.08 15.21
CA TYR A 125 3.33 -1.39 15.30
C TYR A 125 2.92 -2.51 14.31
N ALA A 126 3.38 -2.45 13.06
CA ALA A 126 3.11 -3.49 12.09
C ALA A 126 3.69 -4.84 12.54
N ALA A 127 4.95 -4.88 13.01
CA ALA A 127 5.56 -6.10 13.55
C ALA A 127 4.78 -6.67 14.74
N ALA A 128 4.31 -5.81 15.64
CA ALA A 128 3.45 -6.18 16.76
C ALA A 128 2.12 -6.81 16.28
N VAL A 129 1.45 -6.19 15.30
CA VAL A 129 0.20 -6.71 14.73
C VAL A 129 0.41 -8.08 14.11
N PHE A 130 1.44 -8.26 13.27
CA PHE A 130 1.72 -9.56 12.66
C PHE A 130 2.13 -10.64 13.68
N ARG A 131 2.68 -10.26 14.84
CA ARG A 131 3.13 -11.19 15.88
C ARG A 131 2.02 -11.63 16.84
N TRP A 132 1.05 -10.76 17.11
CA TRP A 132 0.07 -10.95 18.19
C TRP A 132 -1.39 -10.96 17.75
N VAL A 133 -1.73 -10.49 16.54
CA VAL A 133 -3.10 -10.50 15.99
C VAL A 133 -3.29 -11.67 15.04
#